data_AF-A0A1X7VKZ4-F1
#
_entry.id   AF-A0A1X7VKZ4-F1
#
_cell.length_a   1.000
_cell.length_b   1.000
_cell.length_c   1.000
_cell.angle_alpha   90.00
_cell.angle_beta   90.00
_cell.angle_gamma   90.00
#
_symmetry.space_group_name_H-M   'P 1'
#
loop_
_entity.id
_entity.type
_entity.pdbx_description
1 polymer ?
#
loop_
_entity_poly.entity_id
_entity_poly.type
_entity_poly.pdbx_seq_one_letter_code
_entity_poly.pdbx_strand_id
1 'polypeptide(L)'
;MIQKGQFRKTHLDFHFCVALFCYMRDYAIKFRDISVFACIDDKYFMKVGEPVFPIATAERGREAVVSTNEVFVVGDHDFTKFKIPSVILLVDIPETIDGSIYSGKVFVGLKDKIFETSSPLCHAIELYESMMGITFYLYILMVVLIII
;
A
#
# COMPACT_ATOMS: atom_id res chain seq x y z
N MET A 1 -5.88 14.65 -18.85
CA MET A 1 -5.10 15.05 -17.65
C MET A 1 -4.30 13.83 -17.22
N ILE A 2 -3.00 13.77 -17.51
CA ILE A 2 -2.17 12.60 -17.17
C ILE A 2 -1.63 12.83 -15.76
N GLN A 3 -2.13 12.08 -14.79
CA GLN A 3 -1.57 12.05 -13.44
C GLN A 3 -0.20 11.36 -13.52
N LYS A 4 0.85 12.14 -13.77
CA LYS A 4 2.22 11.66 -13.68
C LYS A 4 2.56 11.52 -12.21
N GLY A 5 2.76 10.28 -11.74
CA GLY A 5 3.43 9.99 -10.47
C GLY A 5 4.88 10.45 -10.52
N GLN A 6 5.09 11.77 -10.52
CA GLN A 6 6.40 12.34 -10.27
C GLN A 6 6.55 12.43 -8.75
N PHE A 7 7.47 11.64 -8.21
CA PHE A 7 8.17 11.99 -6.98
C PHE A 7 8.78 13.39 -7.20
N ARG A 8 8.02 14.45 -6.90
CA ARG A 8 8.56 15.80 -6.94
C ARG A 8 9.55 15.86 -5.79
N LYS A 9 10.83 15.93 -6.14
CA LYS A 9 11.98 15.97 -5.22
C LYS A 9 11.87 17.10 -4.17
N THR A 10 11.01 18.09 -4.41
CA THR A 10 10.65 19.18 -3.49
C THR A 10 9.21 19.61 -3.71
N HIS A 11 8.34 19.46 -2.71
CA HIS A 11 7.03 20.10 -2.63
C HIS A 11 7.08 21.17 -1.54
N LEU A 12 6.39 22.31 -1.71
CA LEU A 12 6.38 23.36 -0.69
C LEU A 12 5.95 22.80 0.67
N ASP A 13 4.94 21.91 0.66
CA ASP A 13 4.37 21.31 1.86
C ASP A 13 5.09 20.03 2.35
N PHE A 14 6.19 19.64 1.71
CA PHE A 14 6.90 18.41 2.07
C PHE A 14 7.29 18.38 3.57
N HIS A 15 7.69 19.53 4.11
CA HIS A 15 8.06 19.67 5.51
C HIS A 15 6.88 19.40 6.46
N PHE A 16 5.63 19.74 6.09
CA PHE A 16 4.45 19.41 6.88
C PHE A 16 4.18 17.91 6.88
N CYS A 17 4.30 17.25 5.72
CA CYS A 17 4.15 15.80 5.62
C CYS A 17 5.20 15.06 6.47
N VAL A 18 6.46 15.51 6.41
CA VAL A 18 7.55 14.95 7.22
C VAL A 18 7.31 15.17 8.71
N ALA A 19 6.93 16.38 9.12
CA ALA A 19 6.65 16.69 10.52
C ALA A 19 5.50 15.84 11.07
N LEU A 20 4.39 15.76 10.33
CA LEU A 20 3.24 14.93 10.69
C LEU A 20 3.65 13.47 10.84
N PHE A 21 4.45 12.95 9.90
CA PHE A 21 4.95 11.60 9.96
C PHE A 21 5.84 11.34 11.18
N CYS A 22 6.77 12.25 11.47
CA CYS A 22 7.62 12.16 12.66
C CYS A 22 6.80 12.19 13.95
N TYR A 23 5.78 13.05 14.06
CA TYR A 23 4.90 13.10 15.23
C TYR A 23 4.10 11.80 15.41
N MET A 24 3.58 11.23 14.33
CA MET A 24 2.90 9.94 14.38
C MET A 24 3.82 8.81 14.83
N ARG A 25 5.07 8.79 14.34
CA ARG A 25 6.08 7.81 14.76
C ARG A 25 6.44 7.96 16.24
N ASP A 26 6.72 9.18 16.68
CA ASP A 26 7.09 9.47 18.07
C ASP A 26 5.96 9.09 19.03
N TYR A 27 4.71 9.37 18.64
CA TYR A 27 3.53 8.95 19.39
C TYR A 27 3.40 7.42 19.47
N ALA A 28 3.58 6.72 18.35
CA ALA A 28 3.54 5.26 18.32
C ALA A 28 4.64 4.64 19.19
N ILE A 29 5.85 5.20 19.18
CA ILE A 29 6.96 4.75 20.05
C ILE A 29 6.63 5.01 21.53
N LYS A 30 6.13 6.20 21.86
CA LYS A 30 5.78 6.58 23.24
C LYS A 30 4.70 5.69 23.84
N PHE A 31 3.74 5.24 23.02
CA PHE A 31 2.61 4.41 23.45
C PHE A 31 2.68 3.01 22.85
N ARG A 32 3.89 2.48 22.59
CA ARG A 32 4.12 1.21 21.89
C ARG A 32 3.32 0.05 22.45
N ASP A 33 3.19 -0.05 23.77
CA ASP A 33 2.50 -1.16 24.45
C ASP A 33 0.99 -1.18 24.21
N ILE A 34 0.41 -0.06 23.79
CA ILE A 34 -1.03 0.11 23.59
C ILE A 34 -1.39 0.62 22.20
N SER A 35 -0.42 0.73 21.28
CA SER A 35 -0.64 1.30 19.96
C SER A 35 -0.26 0.34 18.84
N VAL A 36 -0.94 0.51 17.71
CA VAL A 36 -0.58 -0.12 16.44
C VAL A 36 -0.34 0.99 15.44
N PHE A 37 0.76 0.88 14.71
CA PHE A 37 1.10 1.79 13.63
C PHE A 37 0.85 1.10 12.28
N ALA A 38 -0.16 1.58 11.57
CA ALA A 38 -0.57 1.03 10.28
C ALA A 38 -0.26 2.03 9.16
N CYS A 39 0.49 1.59 8.15
CA CYS A 39 0.67 2.31 6.90
C CYS A 39 -0.25 1.69 5.84
N ILE A 40 -1.13 2.48 5.26
CA ILE A 40 -2.13 2.01 4.30
C ILE A 40 -1.93 2.74 2.98
N ASP A 41 -1.92 1.98 1.89
CA ASP A 41 -1.89 2.50 0.53
C ASP A 41 -2.95 1.77 -0.31
N ASP A 42 -3.80 2.54 -0.99
CA ASP A 42 -4.82 2.05 -1.91
C ASP A 42 -4.54 2.45 -3.38
N LYS A 43 -3.44 3.17 -3.60
CA LYS A 43 -3.20 3.93 -4.83
C LYS A 43 -2.27 3.20 -5.80
N TYR A 44 -1.47 2.25 -5.35
CA TYR A 44 -0.60 1.49 -6.25
C TYR A 44 -1.35 0.32 -6.91
N PHE A 45 -1.50 0.39 -8.24
CA PHE A 45 -2.17 -0.65 -9.01
C PHE A 45 -1.14 -1.60 -9.65
N MET A 46 -1.11 -2.85 -9.21
CA MET A 46 -0.46 -3.92 -9.98
C MET A 46 -1.47 -4.62 -10.87
N LYS A 47 -1.18 -4.68 -12.18
CA LYS A 47 -1.97 -5.42 -13.16
C LYS A 47 -1.69 -6.92 -12.98
N VAL A 48 -2.72 -7.71 -12.68
CA VAL A 48 -2.61 -9.17 -12.57
C VAL A 48 -3.32 -9.83 -13.74
N GLY A 49 -2.58 -10.66 -14.48
CA GLY A 49 -3.07 -11.43 -15.63
C GLY A 49 -3.62 -12.80 -15.31
N GLU A 50 -4.10 -13.48 -16.34
CA GLU A 50 -4.49 -14.88 -16.21
C GLU A 50 -3.24 -15.77 -16.04
N PRO A 51 -3.37 -16.93 -15.36
CA PRO A 51 -2.31 -17.91 -15.35
C PRO A 51 -1.87 -18.25 -16.77
N VAL A 52 -0.56 -18.28 -17.04
CA VAL A 52 0.04 -18.57 -18.35
C VAL A 52 -0.17 -17.48 -19.43
N PHE A 53 -0.84 -16.37 -19.10
CA PHE A 53 -1.05 -15.25 -20.02
C PHE A 53 -0.58 -13.93 -19.40
N PRO A 54 0.68 -13.53 -19.65
CA PRO A 54 1.19 -12.28 -19.11
C PRO A 54 0.45 -11.08 -19.70
N ILE A 55 0.28 -10.01 -18.92
CA ILE A 55 -0.37 -8.77 -19.36
C ILE A 55 0.68 -7.68 -19.57
N ALA A 56 0.48 -6.84 -20.58
CA ALA A 56 1.29 -5.65 -20.77
C ALA A 56 1.25 -4.72 -19.53
N THR A 57 2.33 -4.74 -18.75
CA THR A 57 2.50 -3.86 -17.58
C THR A 57 2.53 -2.40 -18.03
N ALA A 58 3.26 -2.14 -19.10
CA ALA A 58 3.41 -0.85 -19.75
C ALA A 58 2.07 -0.34 -20.33
N GLU A 59 1.75 0.93 -20.06
CA GLU A 59 0.77 1.67 -20.85
C GLU A 59 1.30 1.84 -22.28
N ARG A 60 0.39 2.06 -23.25
CA ARG A 60 0.76 2.29 -24.65
C ARG A 60 1.84 3.38 -24.74
N GLY A 61 3.03 3.00 -25.24
CA GLY A 61 4.20 3.89 -25.36
C GLY A 61 5.22 3.83 -24.22
N ARG A 62 5.16 2.81 -23.34
CA ARG A 62 6.18 2.54 -22.31
C ARG A 62 6.93 1.24 -22.63
N GLU A 63 8.21 1.19 -22.27
CA GLU A 63 9.05 0.00 -22.43
C GLU A 63 8.85 -0.96 -21.25
N ALA A 64 8.86 -2.27 -21.55
CA ALA A 64 8.81 -3.34 -20.56
C ALA A 64 10.10 -4.16 -20.66
N VAL A 65 10.64 -4.57 -19.51
CA VAL A 65 11.81 -5.45 -19.46
C VAL A 65 11.34 -6.89 -19.67
N VAL A 66 11.93 -7.59 -20.64
CA VAL A 66 11.59 -8.97 -20.99
C VAL A 66 12.87 -9.81 -21.02
N SER A 67 12.77 -11.08 -20.62
CA SER A 67 13.87 -12.03 -20.74
C SER A 67 14.28 -12.21 -22.21
N THR A 68 15.58 -12.32 -22.50
CA THR A 68 16.09 -12.45 -23.88
C THR A 68 15.67 -13.76 -24.57
N ASN A 69 15.18 -14.74 -23.81
CA ASN A 69 14.82 -16.07 -24.32
C ASN A 69 13.30 -16.26 -24.47
N GLU A 70 12.49 -15.24 -24.23
CA GLU A 70 11.04 -15.35 -24.25
C GLU A 70 10.43 -14.47 -25.35
N VAL A 71 9.46 -15.02 -26.08
CA VAL A 71 8.65 -14.22 -27.01
C VAL A 71 7.67 -13.40 -26.18
N PHE A 72 7.74 -12.08 -26.30
CA PHE A 72 6.85 -11.15 -25.61
C PHE A 72 5.42 -11.21 -26.19
N VAL A 73 4.68 -12.27 -25.85
CA VAL A 73 3.25 -12.40 -26.13
C VAL A 73 2.50 -11.98 -24.88
N VAL A 74 2.06 -10.73 -24.87
CA VAL A 74 1.31 -10.14 -23.74
C VAL A 74 -0.10 -9.82 -24.18
N GLY A 75 -1.04 -10.08 -23.27
CA GLY A 75 -2.40 -9.59 -23.35
C GLY A 75 -2.47 -8.07 -23.33
N ASP A 76 -3.51 -7.55 -23.97
CA ASP A 76 -3.83 -6.14 -23.89
C ASP A 76 -4.10 -5.73 -22.43
N HIS A 77 -3.67 -4.53 -22.06
CA HIS A 77 -3.68 -3.99 -20.70
C HIS A 77 -5.09 -3.87 -20.09
N ASP A 78 -6.13 -3.93 -20.92
CA ASP A 78 -7.53 -3.90 -20.51
C ASP A 78 -8.04 -5.26 -19.99
N PHE A 79 -7.31 -6.36 -20.21
CA PHE A 79 -7.69 -7.72 -19.81
C PHE A 79 -7.21 -8.13 -18.41
N THR A 80 -7.01 -7.17 -17.49
CA THR A 80 -6.65 -7.50 -16.10
C THR A 80 -7.82 -8.14 -15.37
N LYS A 81 -7.63 -9.36 -14.84
CA LYS A 81 -8.62 -10.03 -14.00
C LYS A 81 -8.78 -9.35 -12.64
N PHE A 82 -7.65 -9.04 -12.02
CA PHE A 82 -7.62 -8.51 -10.67
C PHE A 82 -6.69 -7.31 -10.58
N LYS A 83 -6.98 -6.46 -9.60
CA LYS A 83 -6.05 -5.44 -9.15
C LYS A 83 -5.59 -5.81 -7.76
N ILE A 84 -4.40 -5.36 -7.39
CA ILE A 84 -4.00 -5.25 -5.99
C ILE A 84 -4.38 -3.82 -5.55
N PRO A 85 -5.55 -3.60 -4.94
CA PRO A 85 -6.04 -2.27 -4.62
C PRO A 85 -5.74 -1.80 -3.20
N SER A 86 -5.24 -2.65 -2.30
CA SER A 86 -5.08 -2.27 -0.89
C SER A 86 -3.89 -3.00 -0.29
N VAL A 87 -2.91 -2.25 0.20
CA VAL A 87 -1.76 -2.76 0.93
C VAL A 87 -1.76 -2.14 2.32
N ILE A 88 -1.67 -2.99 3.34
CA ILE A 88 -1.56 -2.56 4.73
C ILE A 88 -0.26 -3.12 5.29
N LEU A 89 0.62 -2.24 5.73
CA LEU A 89 1.79 -2.61 6.54
C LEU A 89 1.46 -2.29 8.00
N LEU A 90 1.33 -3.34 8.81
CA LEU A 90 1.33 -3.21 10.26
C LEU A 90 2.77 -3.22 10.72
N VAL A 91 3.25 -2.05 11.16
CA VAL A 91 4.65 -1.81 11.46
C VAL A 91 5.01 -2.42 12.82
N ASP A 92 6.13 -3.13 12.86
CA ASP A 92 6.81 -3.48 14.10
C ASP A 92 7.40 -2.20 14.68
N ILE A 93 6.65 -1.55 15.59
CA ILE A 93 7.05 -0.26 16.16
C ILE A 93 8.44 -0.40 16.78
N PRO A 94 9.45 0.40 16.35
CA PRO A 94 10.79 0.32 16.88
C PRO A 94 10.88 0.90 18.31
N GLU A 95 11.97 0.64 19.01
CA GLU A 95 12.23 1.21 20.35
C GLU A 95 12.61 2.70 20.31
N THR A 96 13.16 3.15 19.18
CA THR A 96 13.66 4.53 19.01
C THR A 96 13.23 5.11 17.67
N ILE A 97 13.26 6.44 17.56
CA ILE A 97 12.87 7.18 16.35
C ILE A 97 13.80 6.92 15.16
N ASP A 98 15.00 6.39 15.39
CA ASP A 98 15.95 6.01 14.34
C ASP A 98 15.72 4.60 13.80
N GLY A 99 14.84 3.83 14.45
CA GLY A 99 14.52 2.47 14.03
C GLY A 99 13.73 2.40 12.72
N SER A 100 13.85 1.25 12.05
CA SER A 100 13.11 0.96 10.82
C SER A 100 11.61 0.92 11.07
N ILE A 101 10.87 1.53 10.16
CA ILE A 101 9.40 1.56 10.08
C ILE A 101 8.87 0.76 8.89
N TYR A 102 9.76 0.13 8.12
CA TYR A 102 9.42 -0.71 6.98
C TYR A 102 9.47 -2.21 7.33
N SER A 103 9.58 -2.51 8.62
CA SER A 103 9.54 -3.86 9.16
C SER A 103 8.15 -4.11 9.76
N GLY A 104 7.57 -5.27 9.51
CA GLY A 104 6.24 -5.59 9.99
C GLY A 104 5.53 -6.63 9.16
N LYS A 105 4.23 -6.79 9.43
CA LYS A 105 3.35 -7.71 8.67
C LYS A 105 2.66 -6.95 7.55
N VAL A 106 2.78 -7.48 6.35
CA VAL A 106 2.14 -6.92 5.14
C VAL A 106 0.90 -7.73 4.81
N PHE A 107 -0.22 -7.03 4.65
CA PHE A 107 -1.48 -7.54 4.13
C PHE A 107 -1.71 -6.96 2.75
N VAL A 108 -2.12 -7.83 1.84
CA VAL A 108 -2.41 -7.46 0.45
C VAL A 108 -3.83 -7.89 0.16
N GLY A 109 -4.71 -6.91 0.00
CA GLY A 109 -6.06 -7.13 -0.49
C GLY A 109 -6.04 -7.20 -2.02
N LEU A 110 -6.63 -8.26 -2.58
CA LEU A 110 -6.92 -8.37 -4.00
C LEU A 110 -8.42 -8.18 -4.15
N LYS A 111 -8.83 -7.17 -4.94
CA LYS A 111 -10.26 -6.91 -5.15
C LYS A 111 -10.61 -6.81 -6.62
N ASP A 112 -11.85 -7.17 -6.91
CA ASP A 112 -12.46 -6.96 -8.20
C ASP A 112 -13.01 -5.53 -8.30
N LYS A 113 -12.49 -4.76 -9.26
CA LYS A 113 -12.90 -3.36 -9.48
C LYS A 113 -14.41 -3.22 -9.77
N ILE A 114 -15.01 -4.24 -10.37
CA ILE A 114 -16.40 -4.21 -10.82
C ILE A 114 -17.35 -4.45 -9.65
N PHE A 115 -17.02 -5.40 -8.76
CA PHE A 115 -17.91 -5.83 -7.68
C PHE A 115 -17.57 -5.22 -6.33
N GLU A 116 -16.34 -4.76 -6.12
CA GLU A 116 -15.83 -4.29 -4.83
C GLU A 116 -15.39 -2.82 -4.95
N THR A 117 -16.36 -1.92 -4.75
CA THR A 117 -16.11 -0.49 -4.78
C THR A 117 -15.29 -0.05 -3.57
N SER A 118 -14.33 0.85 -3.78
CA SER A 118 -13.52 1.44 -2.71
C SER A 118 -14.33 2.52 -1.98
N SER A 119 -14.44 2.41 -0.66
CA SER A 119 -14.99 3.47 0.19
C SER A 119 -14.18 3.56 1.49
N PRO A 120 -14.16 4.72 2.18
CA PRO A 120 -13.49 4.85 3.47
C PRO A 120 -13.93 3.80 4.50
N LEU A 121 -15.21 3.40 4.48
CA LEU A 121 -15.74 2.36 5.35
C LEU A 121 -15.17 0.97 5.01
N CYS A 122 -15.06 0.64 3.71
CA CYS A 122 -14.44 -0.61 3.29
C CYS A 122 -12.98 -0.70 3.74
N HIS A 123 -12.20 0.37 3.57
CA HIS A 123 -10.81 0.41 4.04
C HIS A 123 -10.69 0.29 5.56
N ALA A 124 -11.62 0.91 6.32
CA ALA A 124 -11.65 0.76 7.78
C ALA A 124 -11.97 -0.69 8.22
N ILE A 125 -12.90 -1.35 7.52
CA ILE A 125 -13.24 -2.76 7.78
C ILE A 125 -12.07 -3.68 7.43
N GLU A 126 -11.43 -3.49 6.28
CA GLU A 126 -10.26 -4.29 5.87
C GLU A 126 -9.10 -4.17 6.86
N LEU A 127 -8.87 -2.96 7.38
CA LEU A 127 -7.90 -2.72 8.42
C LEU A 127 -8.29 -3.46 9.71
N TYR A 128 -9.55 -3.35 10.12
CA TYR A 128 -10.06 -4.05 11.30
C TYR A 128 -9.89 -5.57 11.18
N GLU A 129 -10.25 -6.16 10.04
CA GLU A 129 -10.08 -7.60 9.79
C GLU A 129 -8.60 -8.01 9.83
N SER A 130 -7.72 -7.22 9.20
CA SER A 130 -6.27 -7.46 9.21
C SER A 130 -5.71 -7.43 10.64
N MET A 131 -6.22 -6.53 11.49
CA MET A 131 -5.83 -6.43 12.89
C MET A 131 -6.38 -7.58 13.75
N MET A 132 -7.63 -7.99 13.53
CA MET A 132 -8.26 -9.10 14.24
C MET A 132 -7.57 -10.44 13.95
N GLY A 133 -7.02 -10.62 12.76
CA GLY A 133 -6.22 -11.80 12.41
C GLY A 133 -4.89 -11.92 13.17
N ILE A 134 -4.43 -10.86 13.84
CA ILE A 134 -3.15 -10.83 14.56
C ILE A 134 -3.31 -10.67 16.07
N THR A 135 -4.31 -9.91 16.52
CA THR A 135 -4.33 -9.38 17.89
C THR A 135 -5.55 -9.88 18.65
N PHE A 136 -5.34 -10.91 19.48
CA PHE A 136 -6.31 -11.29 20.52
C PHE A 136 -6.13 -10.32 21.70
N TYR A 137 -7.11 -9.44 21.91
CA TYR A 137 -7.24 -8.55 23.08
C TYR A 137 -6.20 -7.43 23.23
N LEU A 138 -6.56 -6.19 22.88
CA LEU A 138 -6.50 -5.04 23.80
C LEU A 138 -7.16 -3.82 23.15
N TYR A 139 -7.49 -2.80 23.94
CA TYR A 139 -7.91 -1.48 23.45
C TYR A 139 -6.70 -0.81 22.78
N ILE A 140 -6.68 -0.82 21.44
CA ILE A 140 -5.54 -0.33 20.64
C ILE A 140 -5.76 1.12 20.25
N LEU A 141 -4.81 1.97 20.60
CA LEU A 141 -4.66 3.32 20.11
C LEU A 141 -4.08 3.27 18.70
N MET A 142 -4.91 3.48 17.69
CA MET A 142 -4.51 3.30 16.30
C MET A 142 -3.90 4.59 15.74
N VAL A 143 -2.67 4.49 15.23
CA VAL A 143 -2.04 5.54 14.44
C VAL A 143 -2.06 5.09 13.00
N VAL A 144 -2.85 5.75 12.16
CA VAL A 144 -2.93 5.45 10.73
C VAL A 144 -2.22 6.53 9.95
N LEU A 145 -1.18 6.13 9.21
CA LEU A 145 -0.71 6.94 8.11
C LEU A 145 -1.39 6.46 6.83
N ILE A 146 -2.16 7.35 6.22
CA ILE A 146 -2.61 7.19 4.83
C ILE A 146 -1.52 7.79 3.95
N ILE A 147 -0.87 6.97 3.13
CA ILE A 147 0.10 7.44 2.14
C ILE A 147 -0.71 7.85 0.90
N ILE A 148 -0.95 9.17 0.72
CA ILE A 148 -1.68 9.72 -0.44
C ILE A 148 -0.74 9.97 -1.62
#